data_AF-A0A1A8DZ00-F1
#
_entry.id   AF-A0A1A8DZ00-F1
#
_cell.length_a   1.000
_cell.length_b   1.000
_cell.length_c   1.000
_cell.angle_alpha   90.00
_cell.angle_beta   90.00
_cell.angle_gamma   90.00
#
_symmetry.space_group_name_H-M   'P 1'
#
loop_
_entity.id
_entity.type
_entity.pdbx_description
1 polymer ?
#
loop_
_entity_poly.entity_id
_entity_poly.type
_entity_poly.pdbx_seq_one_letter_code
_entity_poly.pdbx_strand_id
1 'polypeptide(L)'
;EGLWECGLSYECRTLLFKAIHNLLERCLMDKGFVRIGKWFFKPHDLESKSLGSSEHLSCSFSFFLHGESNVCTSVEIAQHQPAYHITEHHIRLAQTSTTPVQVVLSPYGLSGTLTGQTYKMSDPAARKLMEEWSYFYPMVLQQKEGGGEKEQREEACQAYDRSSHVAVDVIVGGVRMT
;
A
#
# COMPACT_ATOMS: atom_id res chain seq x y z
N GLU A 1 5.87 -36.77 1.13
CA GLU A 1 5.40 -36.63 -0.26
C GLU A 1 3.96 -36.14 -0.23
N GLY A 2 3.67 -34.96 -0.79
CA GLY A 2 2.30 -34.45 -0.87
C GLY A 2 1.66 -34.92 -2.17
N LEU A 3 0.82 -35.95 -2.10
CA LEU A 3 0.15 -36.52 -3.26
C LEU A 3 -1.04 -35.62 -3.63
N TRP A 4 -0.90 -34.83 -4.70
CA TRP A 4 -1.94 -33.96 -5.26
C TRP A 4 -3.15 -34.74 -5.79
N GLU A 5 -3.06 -36.07 -5.84
CA GLU A 5 -4.10 -36.96 -6.34
C GLU A 5 -5.22 -37.25 -5.33
N CYS A 6 -5.00 -37.02 -4.03
CA CYS A 6 -6.05 -37.15 -2.99
C CYS A 6 -6.79 -35.82 -2.69
N GLY A 7 -6.56 -34.79 -3.51
CA GLY A 7 -7.05 -33.44 -3.24
C GLY A 7 -6.33 -32.75 -2.09
N LEU A 8 -6.53 -31.44 -1.95
CA LEU A 8 -5.94 -30.66 -0.87
C LEU A 8 -6.77 -30.79 0.41
N SER A 9 -6.14 -30.92 1.59
CA SER A 9 -6.84 -30.83 2.88
C SER A 9 -7.32 -29.40 3.15
N TYR A 10 -8.36 -29.19 3.97
CA TYR A 10 -8.87 -27.85 4.31
C TYR A 10 -7.78 -26.89 4.84
N GLU A 11 -6.85 -27.42 5.64
CA GLU A 11 -5.72 -26.65 6.16
C GLU A 11 -4.74 -26.24 5.06
N CYS A 12 -4.36 -27.18 4.18
CA CYS A 12 -3.51 -26.89 3.03
C CYS A 12 -4.18 -25.88 2.08
N ARG A 13 -5.49 -26.00 1.86
CA ARG A 13 -6.29 -25.06 1.08
C ARG A 13 -6.20 -23.65 1.66
N THR A 14 -6.41 -23.50 2.96
CA THR A 14 -6.36 -22.20 3.66
C THR A 14 -4.96 -21.56 3.56
N LEU A 15 -3.90 -22.35 3.73
CA LEU A 15 -2.53 -21.86 3.60
C LEU A 15 -2.20 -21.46 2.16
N LEU A 16 -2.63 -22.26 1.17
CA LEU A 16 -2.46 -21.96 -0.24
C LEU A 16 -3.15 -20.64 -0.62
N PHE A 17 -4.41 -20.45 -0.22
CA PHE A 17 -5.12 -19.19 -0.48
C PHE A 17 -4.41 -17.99 0.14
N LYS A 18 -3.98 -18.09 1.40
CA LYS A 18 -3.20 -17.03 2.05
C LYS A 18 -1.91 -16.74 1.30
N ALA A 19 -1.19 -17.77 0.86
CA ALA A 19 0.06 -17.62 0.11
C ALA A 19 -0.17 -16.93 -1.25
N ILE A 20 -1.21 -17.35 -1.99
CA ILE A 20 -1.58 -16.76 -3.29
C ILE A 20 -2.01 -15.30 -3.11
N HIS A 21 -2.89 -15.00 -2.14
CA HIS A 21 -3.29 -13.63 -1.83
C HIS A 21 -2.09 -12.75 -1.46
N ASN A 22 -1.20 -13.23 -0.58
CA ASN A 22 -0.01 -12.50 -0.17
C ASN A 22 0.99 -12.29 -1.32
N LEU A 23 1.09 -13.24 -2.25
CA LEU A 23 1.92 -13.09 -3.45
C LEU A 23 1.33 -12.05 -4.40
N LEU A 24 0.03 -12.14 -4.68
CA LEU A 24 -0.67 -11.20 -5.54
C LEU A 24 -0.60 -9.78 -5.00
N GLU A 25 -0.85 -9.60 -3.70
CA GLU A 25 -0.75 -8.30 -3.03
C GLU A 25 0.65 -7.71 -3.17
N ARG A 26 1.70 -8.49 -2.90
CA ARG A 26 3.09 -8.06 -3.11
C ARG A 26 3.39 -7.69 -4.56
N CYS A 27 2.96 -8.50 -5.53
CA CYS A 27 3.15 -8.22 -6.95
C CYS A 27 2.42 -6.96 -7.42
N LEU A 28 1.25 -6.65 -6.86
CA LEU A 28 0.51 -5.44 -7.18
C LEU A 28 1.15 -4.21 -6.53
N MET A 29 1.56 -4.32 -5.26
CA MET A 29 2.26 -3.24 -4.57
C MET A 29 3.59 -2.87 -5.24
N ASP A 30 4.35 -3.86 -5.71
CA ASP A 30 5.58 -3.65 -6.49
C ASP A 30 5.33 -2.85 -7.79
N LYS A 31 4.14 -3.02 -8.40
CA LYS A 31 3.70 -2.27 -9.59
C LYS A 31 3.06 -0.91 -9.25
N GLY A 32 3.07 -0.50 -7.98
CA GLY A 32 2.52 0.77 -7.50
C GLY A 32 1.00 0.76 -7.28
N PHE A 33 0.36 -0.40 -7.15
CA PHE A 33 -1.02 -0.48 -6.70
C PHE A 33 -1.10 -0.39 -5.18
N VAL A 34 -2.15 0.24 -4.67
CA VAL A 34 -2.44 0.34 -3.24
C VAL A 34 -3.70 -0.47 -2.94
N ARG A 35 -3.72 -1.14 -1.80
CA ARG A 35 -4.86 -1.90 -1.30
C ARG A 35 -5.74 -1.01 -0.42
N ILE A 36 -7.04 -1.00 -0.67
CA ILE A 36 -8.06 -0.40 0.20
C ILE A 36 -9.19 -1.41 0.38
N GLY A 37 -9.23 -2.03 1.56
CA GLY A 37 -10.14 -3.12 1.86
C GLY A 37 -9.88 -4.33 0.96
N LYS A 38 -10.86 -4.63 0.08
CA LYS A 38 -10.76 -5.70 -0.92
C LYS A 38 -10.26 -5.23 -2.29
N TRP A 39 -10.15 -3.91 -2.49
CA TRP A 39 -9.85 -3.31 -3.79
C TRP A 39 -8.38 -2.97 -3.90
N PHE A 40 -7.83 -3.18 -5.09
CA PHE A 40 -6.52 -2.71 -5.50
C PHE A 40 -6.72 -1.69 -6.60
N PHE A 41 -6.15 -0.51 -6.46
CA PHE A 41 -6.15 0.50 -7.51
C PHE A 41 -4.81 1.22 -7.54
N LYS A 42 -4.51 1.85 -8.66
CA LYS A 42 -3.30 2.64 -8.82
C LYS A 42 -3.60 4.10 -8.50
N PRO A 43 -2.98 4.71 -7.48
CA PRO A 43 -3.13 6.14 -7.22
C PRO A 43 -2.72 6.97 -8.44
N HIS A 44 -3.42 8.06 -8.67
CA HIS A 44 -3.14 8.96 -9.79
C HIS A 44 -1.93 9.85 -9.46
N ASP A 45 -1.04 10.01 -10.45
CA ASP A 45 0.09 10.92 -10.34
C ASP A 45 -0.32 12.32 -10.81
N LEU A 46 -0.27 13.32 -9.93
CA LEU A 46 -0.73 14.68 -10.20
C LEU A 46 0.03 15.34 -11.37
N GLU A 47 1.24 14.88 -11.70
CA GLU A 47 2.08 15.43 -12.77
C GLU A 47 1.82 14.80 -14.15
N SER A 48 1.11 13.67 -14.20
CA SER A 48 0.75 12.98 -15.44
C SER A 48 -0.41 13.72 -16.14
N LYS A 49 -0.08 14.71 -16.97
CA LYS A 49 -1.02 15.29 -17.95
C LYS A 49 -1.34 14.27 -19.05
N SER A 50 -2.15 13.26 -18.75
CA SER A 50 -2.69 12.37 -19.78
C SER A 50 -4.06 12.85 -20.23
N LEU A 51 -4.13 13.27 -21.49
CA LEU A 51 -5.30 13.76 -22.21
C LEU A 51 -6.18 12.57 -22.60
N GLY A 52 -6.96 12.06 -21.67
CA GLY A 52 -7.88 10.95 -21.92
C GLY A 52 -8.48 10.49 -20.61
N SER A 53 -9.77 10.18 -20.60
CA SER A 53 -10.49 9.67 -19.44
C SER A 53 -9.74 8.49 -18.81
N SER A 54 -8.95 8.74 -17.77
CA SER A 54 -8.32 7.69 -17.00
C SER A 54 -9.43 7.00 -16.23
N GLU A 55 -9.95 5.91 -16.80
CA GLU A 55 -10.82 4.99 -16.07
C GLU A 55 -10.01 4.49 -14.86
N HIS A 56 -10.33 5.00 -13.67
CA HIS A 56 -9.72 4.56 -12.42
C HIS A 56 -10.26 3.18 -12.07
N LEU A 57 -9.78 2.19 -12.80
CA LEU A 57 -10.13 0.80 -12.62
C LEU A 57 -9.50 0.29 -11.34
N SER A 58 -10.35 -0.26 -10.50
CA SER A 58 -9.98 -0.98 -9.29
C SER A 58 -10.31 -2.44 -9.50
N CYS A 59 -9.41 -3.31 -9.08
CA CYS A 59 -9.59 -4.75 -9.17
C CYS A 59 -9.75 -5.36 -7.78
N SER A 60 -10.64 -6.34 -7.64
CA SER A 60 -10.74 -7.19 -6.46
C SER A 60 -10.59 -8.65 -6.88
N PHE A 61 -9.74 -9.38 -6.18
CA PHE A 61 -9.43 -10.78 -6.49
C PHE A 61 -10.06 -11.69 -5.45
N SER A 62 -10.85 -12.66 -5.91
CA SER A 62 -11.45 -13.69 -5.09
C SER A 62 -10.98 -15.05 -5.58
N PHE A 63 -10.46 -15.87 -4.67
CA PHE A 63 -10.00 -17.22 -4.99
C PHE A 63 -10.95 -18.23 -4.36
N PHE A 64 -11.31 -19.26 -5.12
CA PHE A 64 -12.17 -20.34 -4.65
C PHE A 64 -11.62 -21.67 -5.17
N LEU A 65 -11.85 -22.73 -4.41
CA LEU A 65 -11.50 -24.07 -4.84
C LEU A 65 -12.72 -24.72 -5.45
N HIS A 66 -12.52 -25.35 -6.59
CA HIS A 66 -13.51 -26.11 -7.30
C HIS A 66 -13.09 -27.59 -7.32
N GLY A 67 -13.98 -28.46 -6.82
CA GLY A 67 -13.68 -29.88 -6.66
C GLY A 67 -12.55 -30.14 -5.65
N GLU A 68 -11.65 -31.06 -5.98
CA GLU A 68 -10.63 -31.56 -5.05
C GLU A 68 -9.27 -30.87 -5.23
N SER A 69 -8.98 -30.34 -6.43
CA SER A 69 -7.64 -29.85 -6.79
C SER A 69 -7.59 -28.58 -7.64
N ASN A 70 -8.72 -27.99 -8.08
CA ASN A 70 -8.68 -26.81 -8.94
C ASN A 70 -8.84 -25.52 -8.13
N VAL A 71 -7.91 -24.58 -8.29
CA VAL A 71 -8.05 -23.20 -7.78
C VAL A 71 -8.58 -22.32 -8.90
N CYS A 72 -9.73 -21.72 -8.69
CA CYS A 72 -10.32 -20.74 -9.57
C CYS A 72 -10.14 -19.32 -8.99
N THR A 73 -9.97 -18.34 -9.87
CA THR A 73 -9.87 -16.92 -9.49
C THR A 73 -10.94 -16.15 -10.23
N SER A 74 -11.70 -15.33 -9.50
CA SER A 74 -12.59 -14.32 -10.06
C SER A 74 -11.97 -12.94 -9.83
N VAL A 75 -12.09 -12.07 -10.84
CA VAL A 75 -11.64 -10.68 -10.78
C VAL A 75 -12.83 -9.77 -10.99
N GLU A 76 -13.17 -8.98 -9.96
CA GLU A 76 -14.14 -7.90 -10.06
C GLU A 76 -13.41 -6.63 -10.51
N ILE A 77 -13.94 -5.94 -11.52
CA ILE A 77 -13.42 -4.64 -11.98
C ILE A 77 -14.49 -3.59 -11.71
N ALA A 78 -14.11 -2.52 -11.01
CA ALA A 78 -14.98 -1.40 -10.69
C ALA A 78 -14.28 -0.07 -10.95
N GLN A 79 -15.04 0.96 -11.30
CA GLN A 79 -14.53 2.32 -11.45
C GLN A 79 -14.78 3.10 -10.16
N HIS A 80 -13.69 3.52 -9.50
CA HIS A 80 -13.77 4.35 -8.28
C HIS A 80 -13.36 5.80 -8.57
N GLN A 81 -13.58 6.69 -7.59
CA GLN A 81 -13.04 8.04 -7.65
C GLN A 81 -11.50 7.99 -7.63
N PRO A 82 -10.81 8.93 -8.31
CA PRO A 82 -9.37 9.03 -8.24
C PRO A 82 -8.91 9.21 -6.80
N ALA A 83 -7.87 8.49 -6.42
CA ALA A 83 -7.16 8.67 -5.17
C ALA A 83 -5.73 9.08 -5.45
N TYR A 84 -5.18 9.90 -4.56
CA TYR A 84 -3.88 10.53 -4.68
C TYR A 84 -3.06 10.25 -3.43
N HIS A 85 -1.74 10.19 -3.59
CA HIS A 85 -0.86 10.19 -2.43
C HIS A 85 -0.90 11.53 -1.68
N ILE A 86 -0.69 11.47 -0.38
CA ILE A 86 -0.56 12.68 0.43
C ILE A 86 0.73 13.38 0.03
N THR A 87 0.64 14.68 -0.25
CA THR A 87 1.77 15.53 -0.59
C THR A 87 2.02 16.54 0.52
N GLU A 88 3.18 17.20 0.49
CA GLU A 88 3.48 18.31 1.40
C GLU A 88 2.45 19.46 1.29
N HIS A 89 1.82 19.64 0.13
CA HIS A 89 0.74 20.60 -0.02
C HIS A 89 -0.46 20.25 0.86
N HIS A 90 -0.87 18.98 0.90
CA HIS A 90 -1.98 18.53 1.76
C HIS A 90 -1.65 18.65 3.25
N ILE A 91 -0.39 18.40 3.62
CA ILE A 91 0.10 18.58 5.00
C ILE A 91 0.00 20.06 5.40
N ARG A 92 0.51 20.97 4.57
CA ARG A 92 0.43 22.41 4.82
C ARG A 92 -1.02 22.88 4.92
N LEU A 93 -1.88 22.38 4.03
CA LEU A 93 -3.31 22.68 4.08
C LEU A 93 -3.93 22.27 5.42
N ALA A 94 -3.60 21.09 5.94
CA ALA A 94 -4.09 20.62 7.25
C ALA A 94 -3.57 21.47 8.43
N GLN A 95 -2.39 22.10 8.31
CA GLN A 95 -1.84 22.99 9.33
C GLN A 95 -2.47 24.39 9.33
N THR A 96 -2.79 24.92 8.14
CA THR A 96 -3.26 26.31 7.98
C THR A 96 -4.77 26.44 7.86
N SER A 97 -5.47 25.38 7.43
CA SER A 97 -6.91 25.40 7.19
C SER A 97 -7.68 24.97 8.42
N THR A 98 -8.85 25.58 8.61
CA THR A 98 -9.86 25.11 9.57
C THR A 98 -10.68 23.95 9.02
N THR A 99 -10.57 23.64 7.72
CA THR A 99 -11.29 22.55 7.07
C THR A 99 -10.49 21.25 7.18
N PRO A 100 -11.09 20.17 7.70
CA PRO A 100 -10.39 18.90 7.89
C PRO A 100 -10.08 18.23 6.55
N VAL A 101 -8.81 17.87 6.33
CA VAL A 101 -8.38 17.11 5.14
C VAL A 101 -8.68 15.63 5.38
N GLN A 102 -9.69 15.10 4.69
CA GLN A 102 -10.08 13.69 4.77
C GLN A 102 -9.11 12.81 3.98
N VAL A 103 -8.71 11.70 4.59
CA VAL A 103 -7.78 10.72 4.02
C VAL A 103 -8.31 9.31 4.25
N VAL A 104 -7.87 8.36 3.43
CA VAL A 104 -8.19 6.94 3.61
C VAL A 104 -6.88 6.18 3.84
N LEU A 105 -6.85 5.36 4.88
CA LEU A 105 -5.67 4.60 5.29
C LEU A 105 -5.68 3.22 4.65
N SER A 106 -4.65 2.96 3.84
CA SER A 106 -4.30 1.62 3.38
C SER A 106 -3.68 0.80 4.52
N PRO A 107 -3.90 -0.53 4.60
CA PRO A 107 -4.65 -1.35 3.65
C PRO A 107 -6.15 -1.47 3.96
N TYR A 108 -6.57 -1.06 5.16
CA TYR A 108 -7.90 -1.40 5.68
C TYR A 108 -9.04 -0.50 5.19
N GLY A 109 -8.72 0.63 4.56
CA GLY A 109 -9.70 1.60 4.12
C GLY A 109 -10.34 2.40 5.24
N LEU A 110 -9.60 2.64 6.32
CA LEU A 110 -10.08 3.45 7.43
C LEU A 110 -10.12 4.93 7.03
N SER A 111 -11.26 5.58 7.25
CA SER A 111 -11.36 7.03 7.05
C SER A 111 -10.68 7.75 8.20
N GLY A 112 -9.82 8.70 7.87
CA GLY A 112 -9.09 9.52 8.82
C GLY A 112 -9.10 11.00 8.44
N THR A 113 -8.74 11.86 9.39
CA THR A 113 -8.51 13.28 9.17
C THR A 113 -7.04 13.60 9.42
N LEU A 114 -6.38 14.21 8.46
CA LEU A 114 -4.98 14.64 8.58
C LEU A 114 -4.87 15.79 9.58
N THR A 115 -3.95 15.67 10.54
CA THR A 115 -3.75 16.69 11.60
C THR A 115 -2.74 17.78 11.21
N GLY A 116 -1.92 17.53 10.20
CA GLY A 116 -0.80 18.38 9.84
C GLY A 116 0.47 18.17 10.69
N GLN A 117 0.46 17.30 11.71
CA GLN A 117 1.69 16.91 12.40
C GLN A 117 2.46 15.88 11.56
N THR A 118 3.78 16.07 11.49
CA THR A 118 4.66 15.27 10.64
C THR A 118 5.95 14.94 11.34
N TYR A 119 6.50 13.77 11.03
CA TYR A 119 7.76 13.28 11.58
C TYR A 119 8.78 13.06 10.45
N LYS A 120 10.05 13.32 10.75
CA LYS A 120 11.18 13.24 9.81
C LYS A 120 12.19 12.20 10.29
N MET A 121 13.01 11.67 9.38
CA MET A 121 14.11 10.75 9.75
C MET A 121 15.15 11.37 10.68
N SER A 122 15.17 12.70 10.83
CA SER A 122 16.01 13.38 11.83
C SER A 122 15.60 13.05 13.26
N ASP A 123 14.32 12.76 13.50
CA ASP A 123 13.81 12.39 14.82
C ASP A 123 14.23 10.96 15.17
N PRO A 124 14.96 10.73 16.28
CA PRO A 124 15.36 9.39 16.70
C PRO A 124 14.18 8.46 17.00
N ALA A 125 13.03 8.98 17.48
CA ALA A 125 11.85 8.16 17.76
C ALA A 125 11.21 7.67 16.45
N ALA A 126 11.04 8.57 15.48
CA ALA A 126 10.49 8.24 14.17
C ALA A 126 11.40 7.28 13.40
N ARG A 127 12.74 7.46 13.49
CA ARG A 127 13.70 6.55 12.86
C ARG A 127 13.59 5.13 13.41
N LYS A 128 13.56 4.99 14.74
CA LYS A 128 13.40 3.68 15.38
C LYS A 128 12.09 3.00 14.96
N LEU A 129 11.00 3.75 14.93
CA LEU A 129 9.71 3.25 14.46
C LEU A 129 9.81 2.75 13.01
N MET A 130 10.47 3.50 12.13
CA MET A 130 10.64 3.10 10.73
C MET A 130 11.51 1.85 10.55
N GLU A 131 12.56 1.71 11.35
CA GLU A 131 13.38 0.50 11.37
C GLU A 131 12.57 -0.72 11.81
N GLU A 132 11.74 -0.60 12.85
CA GLU A 132 10.86 -1.68 13.33
C GLU A 132 9.81 -2.06 12.26
N TRP A 133 9.24 -1.07 11.57
CA TRP A 133 8.21 -1.30 10.55
C TRP A 133 8.77 -1.85 9.23
N SER A 134 10.06 -1.65 8.97
CA SER A 134 10.72 -2.14 7.75
C SER A 134 10.64 -3.65 7.59
N TYR A 135 10.63 -4.40 8.70
CA TYR A 135 10.47 -5.86 8.70
C TYR A 135 9.09 -6.31 8.20
N PHE A 136 8.07 -5.48 8.43
CA PHE A 136 6.69 -5.78 8.07
C PHE A 136 6.30 -5.24 6.69
N TYR A 137 6.87 -4.09 6.30
CA TYR A 137 6.59 -3.43 5.02
C TYR A 137 7.87 -3.03 4.27
N PRO A 138 8.62 -4.00 3.72
CA PRO A 138 9.91 -3.73 3.07
C PRO A 138 9.83 -2.75 1.89
N MET A 139 8.68 -2.71 1.20
CA MET A 139 8.47 -1.86 0.02
C MET A 139 8.38 -0.37 0.35
N VAL A 140 8.05 0.00 1.60
CA VAL A 140 7.98 1.42 2.03
C VAL A 140 9.36 2.08 1.96
N LEU A 141 10.43 1.27 2.05
CA LEU A 141 11.80 1.76 1.96
C LEU A 141 12.42 1.72 0.56
N GLN A 142 11.78 1.03 -0.39
CA GLN A 142 12.38 0.74 -1.71
C GLN A 142 11.88 1.65 -2.84
N GLN A 143 10.97 2.59 -2.57
CA GLN A 143 10.32 3.40 -3.62
C GLN A 143 11.22 4.54 -4.13
N LYS A 144 12.41 4.21 -4.65
CA LYS A 144 13.13 5.01 -5.65
C LYS A 144 14.13 4.18 -6.48
N GLU A 145 13.76 2.99 -6.96
CA GLU A 145 14.45 2.35 -8.10
C GLU A 145 13.66 2.58 -9.38
N GLY A 146 13.71 3.82 -9.87
CA GLY A 146 13.38 4.14 -11.25
C GLY A 146 14.62 4.00 -12.12
N GLY A 147 14.86 2.78 -12.63
CA GLY A 147 15.73 2.52 -13.78
C GLY A 147 17.07 1.85 -13.48
N GLY A 148 17.15 0.57 -13.83
CA GLY A 148 18.37 -0.07 -14.32
C GLY A 148 19.41 -0.52 -13.29
N GLU A 149 19.72 -1.81 -13.36
CA GLU A 149 21.00 -2.42 -13.01
C GLU A 149 21.27 -2.71 -11.52
N LYS A 150 21.02 -3.97 -11.19
CA LYS A 150 21.62 -4.71 -10.07
C LYS A 150 23.14 -4.46 -10.05
N GLU A 151 23.63 -3.82 -9.00
CA GLU A 151 24.92 -4.06 -8.29
C GLU A 151 25.37 -2.80 -7.55
N GLN A 152 24.80 -2.54 -6.37
CA GLN A 152 25.43 -1.77 -5.27
C GLN A 152 24.52 -1.82 -4.03
N ARG A 153 24.60 -2.93 -3.30
CA ARG A 153 23.66 -3.26 -2.21
C ARG A 153 24.01 -2.62 -0.85
N GLU A 154 24.99 -1.72 -0.75
CA GLU A 154 25.45 -1.26 0.58
C GLU A 154 25.56 0.26 0.79
N GLU A 155 25.38 1.09 -0.25
CA GLU A 155 25.51 2.57 -0.09
C GLU A 155 24.22 3.37 -0.36
N ALA A 156 23.19 2.76 -0.95
CA ALA A 156 21.96 3.45 -1.36
C ALA A 156 20.94 3.71 -0.23
N CYS A 157 21.16 3.19 0.98
CA CYS A 157 20.33 3.51 2.16
C CYS A 157 20.49 4.98 2.62
N GLN A 158 21.43 5.75 2.05
CA GLN A 158 21.75 7.11 2.47
C GLN A 158 21.02 8.23 1.69
N ALA A 159 20.16 7.90 0.72
CA ALA A 159 19.49 8.91 -0.11
C ALA A 159 18.00 9.11 0.22
N TYR A 160 17.57 8.81 1.45
CA TYR A 160 16.42 9.53 1.98
C TYR A 160 16.80 11.00 2.03
N ASP A 161 16.12 11.84 1.24
CA ASP A 161 16.21 13.27 1.43
C ASP A 161 15.90 13.54 2.91
N ARG A 162 16.91 14.02 3.66
CA ARG A 162 16.87 14.12 5.13
C ARG A 162 15.75 15.05 5.59
N SER A 163 15.21 15.86 4.67
CA SER A 163 14.06 16.76 4.83
C SER A 163 12.69 16.14 4.55
N SER A 164 12.62 14.98 3.89
CA SER A 164 11.35 14.34 3.56
C SER A 164 10.62 13.81 4.81
N HIS A 165 9.31 14.04 4.86
CA HIS A 165 8.45 13.53 5.93
C HIS A 165 8.29 12.01 5.78
N VAL A 166 8.46 11.27 6.87
CA VAL A 166 8.38 9.80 6.89
C VAL A 166 7.13 9.26 7.57
N ALA A 167 6.51 10.06 8.43
CA ALA A 167 5.23 9.72 9.05
C ALA A 167 4.39 10.98 9.27
N VAL A 168 3.07 10.80 9.34
CA VAL A 168 2.08 11.86 9.57
C VAL A 168 1.01 11.38 10.54
N ASP A 169 0.52 12.29 11.39
CA ASP A 169 -0.55 11.97 12.34
C ASP A 169 -1.92 12.11 11.68
N VAL A 170 -2.78 11.13 11.93
CA VAL A 170 -4.16 11.08 11.46
C VAL A 170 -5.11 10.75 12.60
N ILE A 171 -6.30 11.35 12.57
CA ILE A 171 -7.38 11.06 13.53
C ILE A 171 -8.38 10.12 12.86
N VAL A 172 -8.61 8.95 13.45
CA VAL A 172 -9.57 7.95 12.98
C VAL A 172 -10.65 7.78 14.05
N GLY A 173 -11.91 8.08 13.72
CA GLY A 173 -13.03 7.92 14.67
C GLY A 173 -12.91 8.73 15.96
N GLY A 174 -12.19 9.86 15.94
CA GLY A 174 -11.92 10.70 17.12
C GLY A 174 -10.68 10.29 17.94
N VAL A 175 -9.99 9.20 17.56
CA VAL A 175 -8.76 8.75 18.19
C VAL A 175 -7.56 9.16 17.34
N ARG A 176 -6.54 9.75 17.97
CA ARG A 176 -5.26 10.05 17.31
C ARG A 176 -4.47 8.76 17.12
N MET A 177 -4.13 8.45 15.87
CA MET A 177 -3.17 7.41 15.54
C MET A 177 -1.79 8.05 15.53
N THR A 178 -0.97 7.71 16.53
CA THR A 178 0.43 8.12 16.69
C THR A 178 1.35 6.93 16.51
#